data_AF-A0A397SE89-F1
#
_entry.id   AF-A0A397SE89-F1
#
_cell.length_a   1.000
_cell.length_b   1.000
_cell.length_c   1.000
_cell.angle_alpha   90.00
_cell.angle_beta   90.00
_cell.angle_gamma   90.00
#
_symmetry.space_group_name_H-M   'P 1'
#
loop_
_entity.id
_entity.type
_entity.pdbx_description
1 polymer ?
#
loop_
_entity_poly.entity_id
_entity_poly.type
_entity_poly.pdbx_seq_one_letter_code
_entity_poly.pdbx_strand_id
1 'polypeptide(L)'
;LDFIIDGAIAVSLDKKIKEGYKFIISHYNPGDDIWLFGFSRGAYTARCIAGMIRNCGILKFDRDVPIDQIDKRVDLAYDIYRNRDDVYHPDGSGSEEFKKAFSFPDSEKPIIKFLGLWDTVGAYGIPAYIIGKGFKYLELYDQIVPNIVNYACQALAIHERTSFFEPYHIRSGNSGKTIIVETWFPGVHIEV
;
A
#
# COMPACT_ATOMS: atom_id res chain seq x y z
N LEU A 1 -28.18 -3.12 -6.40
CA LEU A 1 -27.28 -4.29 -6.54
C LEU A 1 -25.82 -3.82 -6.44
N ASP A 2 -25.49 -2.76 -7.18
CA ASP A 2 -24.15 -2.14 -7.24
C ASP A 2 -23.58 -1.74 -5.87
N PHE A 3 -24.37 -1.10 -4.99
CA PHE A 3 -23.94 -0.78 -3.61
C PHE A 3 -23.40 -1.98 -2.81
N ILE A 4 -24.08 -3.13 -2.87
CA ILE A 4 -23.66 -4.32 -2.10
C ILE A 4 -22.35 -4.88 -2.67
N ILE A 5 -22.21 -4.84 -3.99
CA ILE A 5 -21.00 -5.29 -4.71
C ILE A 5 -19.82 -4.37 -4.39
N ASP A 6 -20.03 -3.06 -4.47
CA ASP A 6 -19.02 -2.03 -4.23
C ASP A 6 -18.50 -2.06 -2.78
N GLY A 7 -19.41 -2.20 -1.81
CA GLY A 7 -19.05 -2.34 -0.40
C GLY A 7 -18.27 -3.64 -0.12
N ALA A 8 -18.66 -4.75 -0.75
CA ALA A 8 -17.94 -6.01 -0.64
C ALA A 8 -16.52 -5.93 -1.25
N ILE A 9 -16.34 -5.16 -2.34
CA ILE A 9 -15.04 -4.95 -2.97
C ILE A 9 -14.10 -4.17 -2.05
N ALA A 10 -14.54 -3.08 -1.44
CA ALA A 10 -13.71 -2.32 -0.51
C ALA A 10 -13.31 -3.13 0.73
N VAL A 11 -14.28 -3.82 1.34
CA VAL A 11 -14.00 -4.69 2.50
C VAL A 11 -13.01 -5.80 2.12
N SER A 12 -13.15 -6.37 0.92
CA SER A 12 -12.22 -7.38 0.40
C SER A 12 -10.82 -6.82 0.19
N LEU A 13 -10.70 -5.57 -0.28
CA LEU A 13 -9.41 -4.94 -0.51
C LEU A 13 -8.69 -4.58 0.79
N ASP A 14 -9.41 -4.00 1.75
CA ASP A 14 -8.89 -3.71 3.09
C ASP A 14 -8.37 -5.00 3.75
N LYS A 15 -9.13 -6.09 3.63
CA LYS A 15 -8.71 -7.41 4.10
C LYS A 15 -7.42 -7.87 3.43
N LYS A 16 -7.31 -7.80 2.10
CA LYS A 16 -6.09 -8.20 1.36
C LYS A 16 -4.85 -7.39 1.73
N ILE A 17 -5.02 -6.08 1.95
CA ILE A 17 -3.92 -5.20 2.38
C ILE A 17 -3.41 -5.65 3.75
N LYS A 18 -4.32 -5.85 4.71
CA LYS A 18 -3.98 -6.30 6.07
C LYS A 18 -3.36 -7.70 6.08
N GLU A 19 -3.90 -8.63 5.31
CA GLU A 19 -3.35 -9.98 5.16
C GLU A 19 -1.95 -9.97 4.56
N GLY A 20 -1.71 -9.15 3.52
CA GLY A 20 -0.39 -9.02 2.91
C GLY A 20 0.64 -8.39 3.85
N TYR A 21 0.26 -7.34 4.57
CA TYR A 21 1.12 -6.75 5.60
C TYR A 21 1.41 -7.73 6.75
N LYS A 22 0.37 -8.44 7.25
CA LYS A 22 0.51 -9.51 8.24
C LYS A 22 1.45 -10.61 7.77
N PHE A 23 1.36 -11.02 6.50
CA PHE A 23 2.26 -12.01 5.93
C PHE A 23 3.72 -11.53 6.01
N ILE A 24 4.00 -10.28 5.62
CA ILE A 24 5.36 -9.73 5.67
C ILE A 24 5.88 -9.72 7.11
N ILE A 25 5.16 -9.11 8.05
CA ILE A 25 5.64 -8.95 9.44
C ILE A 25 5.79 -10.30 10.17
N SER A 26 5.04 -11.34 9.78
CA SER A 26 5.17 -12.69 10.35
C SER A 26 6.36 -13.49 9.81
N HIS A 27 6.94 -13.09 8.67
CA HIS A 27 8.04 -13.83 8.02
C HIS A 27 9.33 -13.02 7.90
N TYR A 28 9.30 -11.73 8.23
CA TYR A 28 10.44 -10.84 8.13
C TYR A 28 11.47 -11.09 9.24
N ASN A 29 12.74 -11.25 8.86
CA ASN A 29 13.87 -11.16 9.77
C ASN A 29 14.58 -9.80 9.59
N PRO A 30 15.12 -9.21 10.67
CA PRO A 30 15.87 -7.96 10.57
C PRO A 30 16.99 -8.01 9.52
N GLY A 31 16.87 -7.17 8.50
CA GLY A 31 17.84 -7.05 7.40
C GLY A 31 17.38 -7.64 6.07
N ASP A 32 16.27 -8.40 6.06
CA ASP A 32 15.67 -8.95 4.85
C ASP A 32 15.27 -7.83 3.87
N ASP A 33 15.41 -8.11 2.57
CA ASP A 33 14.95 -7.23 1.51
C ASP A 33 13.52 -7.62 1.11
N ILE A 34 12.63 -6.64 1.00
CA ILE A 34 11.22 -6.85 0.61
C ILE A 34 11.04 -6.53 -0.87
N TRP A 35 10.35 -7.43 -1.58
CA TRP A 35 10.01 -7.29 -2.99
C TRP A 35 8.49 -7.35 -3.13
N LEU A 36 7.90 -6.30 -3.68
CA LEU A 36 6.46 -6.16 -3.85
C LEU A 36 6.11 -6.14 -5.33
N PHE A 37 5.11 -6.92 -5.70
CA PHE A 37 4.59 -6.98 -7.06
C PHE A 37 3.09 -6.87 -7.05
N GLY A 38 2.52 -6.20 -8.06
CA GLY A 38 1.08 -6.16 -8.20
C GLY A 38 0.64 -5.72 -9.59
N PHE A 39 -0.46 -6.33 -10.04
CA PHE A 39 -1.16 -5.98 -11.26
C PHE A 39 -2.52 -5.38 -10.92
N SER A 40 -2.94 -4.30 -11.60
CA SER A 40 -4.27 -3.71 -11.43
C SER A 40 -4.55 -3.33 -9.97
N ARG A 41 -5.65 -3.82 -9.39
CA ARG A 41 -5.96 -3.72 -7.95
C ARG A 41 -4.87 -4.32 -7.05
N GLY A 42 -4.16 -5.34 -7.51
CA GLY A 42 -3.00 -5.89 -6.80
C GLY A 42 -1.85 -4.89 -6.73
N ALA A 43 -1.66 -4.06 -7.76
CA ALA A 43 -0.69 -2.97 -7.75
C ALA A 43 -1.07 -1.92 -6.70
N TYR A 44 -2.36 -1.58 -6.59
CA TYR A 44 -2.88 -0.74 -5.51
C TYR A 44 -2.61 -1.36 -4.13
N THR A 45 -2.89 -2.66 -3.94
CA THR A 45 -2.60 -3.37 -2.69
C THR A 45 -1.12 -3.32 -2.34
N ALA A 46 -0.22 -3.59 -3.30
CA ALA A 46 1.22 -3.53 -3.10
C ALA A 46 1.68 -2.12 -2.67
N ARG A 47 1.14 -1.07 -3.29
CA ARG A 47 1.42 0.33 -2.90
C ARG A 47 0.92 0.65 -1.49
N CYS A 48 -0.28 0.19 -1.13
CA CYS A 48 -0.79 0.35 0.24
C CYS A 48 0.08 -0.36 1.27
N ILE A 49 0.55 -1.57 0.99
CA ILE A 49 1.47 -2.30 1.87
C ILE A 49 2.78 -1.53 2.03
N ALA A 50 3.35 -0.99 0.93
CA ALA A 50 4.53 -0.13 1.01
C ALA A 50 4.28 1.12 1.88
N GLY A 51 3.10 1.75 1.76
CA GLY A 51 2.67 2.87 2.60
C GLY A 51 2.52 2.48 4.07
N MET A 52 1.94 1.32 4.38
CA MET A 52 1.86 0.80 5.75
C MET A 52 3.24 0.58 6.36
N ILE A 53 4.18 0.00 5.60
CA ILE A 53 5.57 -0.17 6.07
C ILE A 53 6.22 1.20 6.32
N ARG A 54 5.93 2.23 5.51
CA ARG A 54 6.41 3.60 5.74
C ARG A 54 5.85 4.19 7.04
N ASN A 55 4.53 4.15 7.23
CA ASN A 55 3.87 4.77 8.39
C ASN A 55 4.16 4.01 9.69
N CYS A 56 4.08 2.69 9.64
CA CYS A 56 4.01 1.84 10.83
C CYS A 56 5.26 0.96 11.03
N GLY A 57 6.19 0.94 10.08
CA GLY A 57 7.39 0.09 10.14
C GLY A 57 7.06 -1.39 9.93
N ILE A 58 8.02 -2.26 10.27
CA ILE A 58 7.80 -3.71 10.36
C ILE A 58 7.56 -4.06 11.83
N LEU A 59 6.34 -4.50 12.15
CA LEU A 59 5.96 -4.83 13.52
C LEU A 59 6.80 -6.00 14.06
N LYS A 60 7.21 -5.88 15.32
CA LYS A 60 7.82 -6.97 16.10
C LYS A 60 6.72 -7.78 16.75
N PHE A 61 6.77 -9.08 16.54
CA PHE A 61 6.02 -10.04 17.35
C PHE A 61 6.98 -11.06 17.92
N ASP A 62 6.82 -11.35 19.20
CA ASP A 62 7.42 -12.56 19.76
C ASP A 62 6.69 -13.77 19.18
N ARG A 63 7.39 -14.90 19.02
CA ARG A 63 6.81 -16.13 18.47
C ARG A 63 5.68 -16.67 19.33
N ASP A 64 5.64 -16.28 20.60
CA ASP A 64 4.63 -16.69 21.58
C ASP A 64 3.42 -15.74 21.64
N VAL A 65 3.37 -14.68 20.82
CA VAL A 65 2.23 -13.76 20.79
C VAL A 65 1.01 -14.45 20.14
N PRO A 66 -0.15 -14.49 20.82
CA PRO A 66 -1.37 -15.03 20.24
C PRO A 66 -1.78 -14.33 18.93
N ILE A 67 -2.29 -15.11 17.97
CA ILE A 67 -2.65 -14.62 16.64
C ILE A 67 -3.68 -13.48 16.67
N ASP A 68 -4.58 -13.46 17.65
CA ASP A 68 -5.59 -12.41 17.80
C ASP A 68 -4.96 -11.07 18.20
N GLN A 69 -3.83 -11.09 18.92
CA GLN A 69 -3.08 -9.87 19.22
C GLN A 69 -2.31 -9.35 18.02
N ILE A 70 -1.86 -10.24 17.12
CA ILE A 70 -1.26 -9.85 15.84
C ILE A 70 -2.32 -9.14 15.00
N ASP A 71 -3.52 -9.72 14.87
CA ASP A 71 -4.60 -9.14 14.08
C ASP A 71 -5.03 -7.77 14.60
N LYS A 72 -5.21 -7.61 15.91
CA LYS A 72 -5.51 -6.30 16.53
C LYS A 72 -4.43 -5.25 16.25
N ARG A 73 -3.15 -5.66 16.24
CA ARG A 73 -2.03 -4.75 15.96
C ARG A 73 -1.99 -4.34 14.49
N VAL A 74 -2.27 -5.28 13.59
CA VAL A 74 -2.37 -5.02 12.14
C VAL A 74 -3.55 -4.11 11.83
N ASP A 75 -4.70 -4.32 12.49
CA ASP A 75 -5.85 -3.43 12.37
C ASP A 75 -5.51 -2.01 12.82
N LEU A 76 -4.85 -1.85 13.97
CA LEU A 76 -4.41 -0.54 14.45
C LEU A 76 -3.40 0.13 13.50
N ALA A 77 -2.43 -0.62 12.97
CA ALA A 77 -1.49 -0.10 11.98
C ALA A 77 -2.22 0.34 10.69
N TYR A 78 -3.23 -0.41 10.26
CA TYR A 78 -4.05 -0.05 9.11
C TYR A 78 -4.86 1.24 9.37
N ASP A 79 -5.44 1.38 10.56
CA ASP A 79 -6.20 2.57 10.95
C ASP A 79 -5.31 3.82 11.00
N ILE A 80 -4.09 3.71 11.55
CA ILE A 80 -3.07 4.77 11.52
C ILE A 80 -2.74 5.13 10.07
N TYR A 81 -2.44 4.14 9.23
CA TYR A 81 -2.15 4.37 7.81
C TYR A 81 -3.33 5.02 7.08
N ARG A 82 -4.58 4.73 7.43
CA ARG A 82 -5.76 5.32 6.76
C ARG A 82 -6.17 6.67 7.33
N ASN A 83 -5.68 7.04 8.52
CA ASN A 83 -5.98 8.34 9.11
C ASN A 83 -5.26 9.47 8.36
N ARG A 84 -5.99 10.53 8.02
CA ARG A 84 -5.51 11.69 7.25
C ARG A 84 -5.09 12.86 8.12
N ASP A 85 -5.21 12.76 9.44
CA ASP A 85 -4.70 13.76 10.38
C ASP A 85 -3.16 13.80 10.33
N ASP A 86 -2.57 15.00 10.37
CA ASP A 86 -1.12 15.21 10.31
C ASP A 86 -0.35 14.45 11.40
N VAL A 87 -0.98 14.20 12.54
CA VAL A 87 -0.43 13.39 13.64
C VAL A 87 -0.08 11.96 13.17
N TYR A 88 -0.87 11.39 12.27
CA TYR A 88 -0.67 10.05 11.71
C TYR A 88 -0.07 10.07 10.30
N HIS A 89 0.43 11.22 9.85
CA HIS A 89 1.33 11.28 8.71
C HIS A 89 2.55 10.37 8.96
N PRO A 90 3.17 9.73 7.95
CA PRO A 90 4.36 8.90 8.16
C PRO A 90 5.51 9.62 8.89
N ASP A 91 5.58 10.94 8.76
CA ASP A 91 6.56 11.80 9.46
C ASP A 91 5.93 12.53 10.68
N GLY A 92 4.71 12.16 11.07
CA GLY A 92 3.95 12.71 12.20
C GLY A 92 4.21 11.99 13.51
N SER A 93 3.92 12.65 14.64
CA SER A 93 4.27 12.14 15.97
C SER A 93 3.59 10.82 16.33
N GLY A 94 2.33 10.61 15.94
CA GLY A 94 1.59 9.38 16.22
C GLY A 94 2.15 8.16 15.49
N SER A 95 2.53 8.32 14.21
CA SER A 95 3.19 7.26 13.44
C SER A 95 4.57 6.92 14.02
N GLU A 96 5.34 7.94 14.38
CA GLU A 96 6.66 7.78 15.00
C GLU A 96 6.61 7.08 16.36
N GLU A 97 5.67 7.47 17.23
CA GLU A 97 5.45 6.81 18.52
C GLU A 97 5.03 5.35 18.35
N PHE A 98 4.13 5.08 17.40
CA PHE A 98 3.69 3.73 17.09
C PHE A 98 4.85 2.85 16.60
N LYS A 99 5.66 3.35 15.65
CA LYS A 99 6.86 2.65 15.16
C LYS A 99 7.82 2.33 16.29
N LYS A 100 8.13 3.32 17.14
CA LYS A 100 9.06 3.14 18.27
C LYS A 100 8.56 2.10 19.26
N ALA A 101 7.26 2.07 19.52
CA ALA A 101 6.66 1.14 20.46
C ALA A 101 6.61 -0.30 19.93
N PHE A 102 6.35 -0.49 18.63
CA PHE A 102 5.93 -1.80 18.11
C PHE A 102 6.77 -2.36 16.97
N SER A 103 7.71 -1.61 16.40
CA SER A 103 8.39 -2.02 15.16
C SER A 103 9.89 -2.23 15.34
N PHE A 104 10.51 -2.92 14.38
CA PHE A 104 11.95 -2.90 14.18
C PHE A 104 12.43 -1.46 13.97
N PRO A 105 13.61 -1.09 14.50
CA PRO A 105 14.20 0.21 14.19
C PRO A 105 14.27 0.41 12.68
N ASP A 106 14.05 1.65 12.24
CA ASP A 106 14.13 1.98 10.82
C ASP A 106 15.52 1.61 10.27
N SER A 107 15.52 0.97 9.11
CA SER A 107 16.75 0.53 8.44
C SER A 107 17.46 1.73 7.79
N GLU A 108 18.79 1.77 7.87
CA GLU A 108 19.60 2.78 7.17
C GLU A 108 19.50 2.65 5.64
N LYS A 109 19.34 1.41 5.15
CA LYS A 109 19.05 1.11 3.74
C LYS A 109 17.54 1.05 3.48
N PRO A 110 17.07 1.39 2.26
CA PRO A 110 15.69 1.12 1.87
C PRO A 110 15.36 -0.37 2.05
N ILE A 111 14.30 -0.66 2.81
CA ILE A 111 13.86 -2.02 3.14
C ILE A 111 13.09 -2.68 1.98
N ILE A 112 12.38 -1.89 1.18
CA ILE A 112 11.72 -2.38 -0.03
C ILE A 112 12.72 -2.23 -1.17
N LYS A 113 13.26 -3.36 -1.62
CA LYS A 113 14.26 -3.37 -2.69
C LYS A 113 13.62 -3.06 -4.04
N PHE A 114 12.42 -3.58 -4.28
CA PHE A 114 11.73 -3.42 -5.55
C PHE A 114 10.21 -3.35 -5.34
N LEU A 115 9.57 -2.39 -6.02
CA LEU A 115 8.13 -2.25 -6.14
C LEU A 115 7.76 -2.30 -7.63
N GLY A 116 7.35 -3.48 -8.10
CA GLY A 116 6.95 -3.74 -9.47
C GLY A 116 5.44 -3.65 -9.65
N LEU A 117 5.00 -2.75 -10.53
CA LEU A 117 3.60 -2.44 -10.72
C LEU A 117 3.23 -2.60 -12.19
N TRP A 118 2.09 -3.23 -12.44
CA TRP A 118 1.50 -3.32 -13.77
C TRP A 118 0.13 -2.69 -13.73
N ASP A 119 0.02 -1.64 -14.54
CA ASP A 119 -1.17 -0.85 -14.83
C ASP A 119 -2.01 -0.59 -13.58
N THR A 120 -1.42 0.16 -12.63
CA THR A 120 -2.12 0.47 -11.37
C THR A 120 -3.35 1.27 -11.69
N VAL A 121 -4.51 0.65 -11.48
CA VAL A 121 -5.80 1.33 -11.61
C VAL A 121 -6.15 1.98 -10.27
N GLY A 122 -6.33 3.29 -10.31
CA GLY A 122 -6.83 4.07 -9.17
C GLY A 122 -8.30 3.77 -8.92
N ALA A 123 -8.76 4.04 -7.70
CA ALA A 123 -10.12 3.72 -7.32
C ALA A 123 -11.20 4.67 -7.83
N TYR A 124 -10.86 5.73 -8.56
CA TYR A 124 -11.85 6.41 -9.42
C TYR A 124 -12.46 5.46 -10.46
N GLY A 125 -11.78 4.33 -10.71
CA GLY A 125 -12.24 3.25 -11.54
C GLY A 125 -13.28 2.30 -10.99
N ILE A 126 -13.32 2.15 -9.67
CA ILE A 126 -14.23 1.20 -9.03
C ILE A 126 -14.82 1.92 -7.83
N PRO A 127 -16.01 2.54 -7.96
CA PRO A 127 -16.68 3.14 -6.83
C PRO A 127 -16.82 2.09 -5.72
N ALA A 128 -16.39 2.44 -4.51
CA ALA A 128 -16.69 1.65 -3.32
C ALA A 128 -17.73 2.42 -2.50
N TYR A 129 -18.97 1.96 -2.52
CA TYR A 129 -19.97 2.50 -1.62
C TYR A 129 -19.79 1.86 -0.24
N ILE A 130 -19.52 2.70 0.74
CA ILE A 130 -19.43 2.33 2.16
C ILE A 130 -20.73 2.72 2.88
N ILE A 131 -21.40 1.74 3.52
CA ILE A 131 -22.62 1.99 4.33
C ILE A 131 -22.32 3.10 5.36
N GLY A 132 -23.10 4.19 5.34
CA GLY A 132 -22.93 5.31 6.27
C GLY A 132 -21.88 6.37 5.88
N LYS A 133 -21.07 6.14 4.84
CA LYS A 133 -20.10 7.12 4.31
C LYS A 133 -20.30 7.50 2.82
N GLY A 134 -21.25 6.84 2.13
CA GLY A 134 -21.55 7.08 0.72
C GLY A 134 -20.50 6.47 -0.21
N PHE A 135 -20.49 6.92 -1.47
CA PHE A 135 -19.43 6.56 -2.42
C PHE A 135 -18.10 7.18 -1.98
N LYS A 136 -17.14 6.34 -1.62
CA LYS A 136 -15.75 6.74 -1.44
C LYS A 136 -14.89 6.07 -2.50
N TYR A 137 -14.11 6.88 -3.20
CA TYR A 137 -13.02 6.35 -4.01
C TYR A 137 -11.93 5.87 -3.04
N LEU A 138 -11.41 4.66 -3.25
CA LEU A 138 -10.26 4.14 -2.50
C LEU A 138 -9.00 4.93 -2.91
N GLU A 139 -8.81 6.08 -2.31
CA GLU A 139 -7.64 6.90 -2.55
C GLU A 139 -6.43 6.27 -1.85
N LEU A 140 -5.33 6.15 -2.59
CA LEU A 140 -4.02 5.93 -1.99
C LEU A 140 -3.77 7.06 -0.97
N TYR A 141 -2.99 6.75 0.07
CA TYR A 141 -2.57 7.78 1.01
C TYR A 141 -1.88 8.94 0.28
N ASP A 142 -1.01 8.59 -0.66
CA ASP A 142 -0.33 9.50 -1.56
C ASP A 142 0.08 8.74 -2.84
N GLN A 143 0.28 9.47 -3.94
CA GLN A 143 0.92 8.97 -5.16
C GLN A 143 2.45 8.89 -5.02
N ILE A 144 3.03 9.55 -4.01
CA ILE A 144 4.46 9.55 -3.73
C ILE A 144 4.92 8.15 -3.30
N VAL A 145 5.92 7.63 -4.01
CA VAL A 145 6.59 6.39 -3.62
C VAL A 145 7.42 6.66 -2.35
N PRO A 146 7.23 5.86 -1.27
CA PRO A 146 8.00 6.02 -0.04
C PRO A 146 9.51 5.93 -0.27
N ASN A 147 10.29 6.77 0.41
CA ASN A 147 11.77 6.72 0.38
C ASN A 147 12.39 5.44 0.96
N ILE A 148 11.57 4.57 1.56
CA ILE A 148 11.95 3.21 1.99
C ILE A 148 11.98 2.21 0.82
N VAL A 149 11.59 2.65 -0.38
CA VAL A 149 11.67 1.90 -1.65
C VAL A 149 12.93 2.30 -2.39
N ASN A 150 13.71 1.33 -2.85
CA ASN A 150 14.91 1.57 -3.67
C ASN A 150 14.55 1.76 -5.15
N TYR A 151 13.82 0.81 -5.73
CA TYR A 151 13.35 0.86 -7.12
C TYR A 151 11.83 0.72 -7.16
N ALA A 152 11.16 1.65 -7.83
CA ALA A 152 9.75 1.51 -8.18
C ALA A 152 9.60 1.57 -9.70
N CYS A 153 9.02 0.51 -10.26
CA CYS A 153 8.82 0.38 -11.70
C CYS A 153 7.34 0.16 -11.99
N GLN A 154 6.77 0.93 -12.91
CA GLN A 154 5.39 0.80 -13.34
C GLN A 154 5.29 0.68 -14.87
N ALA A 155 4.65 -0.40 -15.33
CA ALA A 155 4.24 -0.56 -16.71
C ALA A 155 2.78 -0.09 -16.87
N LEU A 156 2.49 0.78 -17.84
CA LEU A 156 1.15 1.31 -18.11
C LEU A 156 0.62 0.87 -19.48
N ALA A 157 -0.67 0.61 -19.59
CA ALA A 157 -1.31 0.22 -20.86
C ALA A 157 -1.77 1.44 -21.67
N ILE A 158 -1.18 1.67 -22.85
CA ILE A 158 -1.49 2.86 -23.66
C ILE A 158 -2.83 2.77 -24.40
N HIS A 159 -3.33 1.56 -24.68
CA HIS A 159 -4.59 1.36 -25.41
C HIS A 159 -5.79 1.13 -24.48
N GLU A 160 -5.60 1.22 -23.17
CA GLU A 160 -6.71 1.12 -22.23
C GLU A 160 -7.61 2.35 -22.37
N ARG A 161 -8.91 2.11 -22.65
CA ARG A 161 -9.89 3.15 -23.00
C ARG A 161 -11.08 3.18 -22.05
N THR A 162 -11.14 2.25 -21.11
CA THR A 162 -12.19 2.25 -20.10
C THR A 162 -11.95 3.42 -19.16
N SER A 163 -12.91 4.33 -19.03
CA SER A 163 -12.83 5.48 -18.11
C SER A 163 -12.57 5.08 -16.65
N PHE A 164 -12.82 3.81 -16.34
CA PHE A 164 -12.56 3.19 -15.06
C PHE A 164 -11.10 2.76 -14.83
N PHE A 165 -10.19 2.97 -15.78
CA PHE A 165 -8.80 2.54 -15.67
C PHE A 165 -7.82 3.70 -15.89
N GLU A 166 -8.18 4.91 -15.44
CA GLU A 166 -7.23 6.01 -15.43
C GLU A 166 -5.95 5.61 -14.65
N PRO A 167 -4.77 5.69 -15.28
CA PRO A 167 -3.55 5.15 -14.72
C PRO A 167 -3.09 6.00 -13.54
N TYR A 168 -2.77 5.32 -12.43
CA TYR A 168 -2.33 5.99 -11.23
C TYR A 168 -0.82 6.10 -11.22
N HIS A 169 -0.32 7.25 -11.67
CA HIS A 169 1.10 7.52 -11.78
C HIS A 169 1.88 7.27 -10.48
N ILE A 170 3.12 6.80 -10.60
CA ILE A 170 4.08 6.77 -9.49
C ILE A 170 4.93 8.04 -9.52
N ARG A 171 5.00 8.75 -8.39
CA ARG A 171 5.75 10.01 -8.28
C ARG A 171 6.90 9.88 -7.30
N SER A 172 8.00 10.59 -7.58
CA SER A 172 9.12 10.70 -6.65
C SER A 172 8.81 11.73 -5.59
N GLY A 173 9.16 11.41 -4.33
CA GLY A 173 9.29 12.42 -3.30
C GLY A 173 10.57 13.24 -3.45
N ASN A 174 10.71 14.29 -2.64
CA ASN A 174 11.83 15.24 -2.71
C ASN A 174 13.21 14.66 -2.30
N SER A 175 13.25 13.43 -1.78
CA SER A 175 14.48 12.86 -1.20
C SER A 175 15.50 12.32 -2.21
N GLY A 176 15.10 12.07 -3.47
CA GLY A 176 15.99 11.57 -4.53
C GLY A 176 16.58 10.17 -4.31
N LYS A 177 16.21 9.47 -3.22
CA LYS A 177 16.77 8.15 -2.88
C LYS A 177 16.14 6.97 -3.64
N THR A 178 14.94 7.17 -4.18
CA THR A 178 14.18 6.13 -4.89
C THR A 178 14.32 6.32 -6.39
N ILE A 179 14.71 5.25 -7.09
CA ILE A 179 14.72 5.21 -8.55
C ILE A 179 13.31 4.88 -9.01
N ILE A 180 12.73 5.76 -9.82
CA ILE A 180 11.38 5.61 -10.35
C ILE A 180 11.44 5.49 -11.86
N VAL A 181 10.82 4.44 -12.38
CA VAL A 181 10.69 4.20 -13.82
C VAL A 181 9.22 3.91 -14.11
N GLU A 182 8.58 4.77 -14.90
CA GLU A 182 7.25 4.54 -15.41
C GLU A 182 7.29 4.52 -16.93
N THR A 183 6.70 3.51 -17.55
CA THR A 183 6.79 3.30 -18.99
C THR A 183 5.47 2.80 -19.55
N TRP A 184 5.07 3.37 -20.69
CA TRP A 184 3.88 2.98 -21.42
C TRP A 184 4.20 1.86 -22.40
N PHE A 185 3.38 0.82 -22.39
CA PHE A 185 3.48 -0.34 -23.27
C PHE A 185 2.26 -0.41 -24.19
N PRO A 186 2.46 -0.89 -25.44
CA PRO A 186 1.34 -1.17 -26.34
C PRO A 186 0.52 -2.33 -25.79
N GLY A 187 -0.78 -2.10 -25.61
CA GLY A 187 -1.74 -3.11 -25.16
C GLY A 187 -2.88 -2.49 -24.36
N VAL A 188 -3.93 -3.27 -24.11
CA VAL A 188 -4.98 -2.97 -23.13
C VAL A 188 -4.60 -3.50 -21.75
N HIS A 189 -5.38 -3.20 -20.71
CA HIS A 189 -5.05 -3.48 -19.30
C HIS A 189 -4.49 -4.89 -19.03
N ILE A 190 -5.05 -5.94 -19.66
CA ILE A 190 -4.64 -7.34 -19.43
C ILE A 190 -3.39 -7.78 -20.24
N GLU A 191 -2.95 -6.96 -21.19
CA GLU A 191 -1.81 -7.24 -22.08
C GLU A 191 -0.49 -6.67 -21.55
N VAL A 192 -0.54 -5.93 -20.45
CA VAL A 192 0.60 -5.34 -19.74
C VAL A 192 0.86 -6.11 -18.45
#